data_AF-A0A951XBY7-F1
#
_entry.id   AF-A0A951XBY7-F1
#
_cell.length_a   1.000
_cell.length_b   1.000
_cell.length_c   1.000
_cell.angle_alpha   90.00
_cell.angle_beta   90.00
_cell.angle_gamma   90.00
#
_symmetry.space_group_name_H-M   'P 1'
#
loop_
_entity.id
_entity.type
_entity.pdbx_description
1 polymer ?
#
loop_
_entity_poly.entity_id
_entity_poly.type
_entity_poly.pdbx_seq_one_letter_code
_entity_poly.pdbx_strand_id
1 'polypeptide(L)'
;DGENSVVYTENAEDLAEIVSYADVLYLTNNKPIPAQTRAAIMQRVNEGKLAMMISHPGTWYNWADWPAYNKELVGGGSRSHEPLGEFEVEVVKPDHRIMKGVPQKFKIVDELYRWEPDSSATPIEVLAIGRSLTTGKEYPAVWIVKHPKTKIVGNTLGHDERAHGLPAYKTILKNSIDWIKYE
;
A
#
# COMPACT_ATOMS: atom_id res chain seq x y z
N ASP A 1 6.78 25.79 9.88
CA ASP A 1 7.27 25.59 8.50
C ASP A 1 7.47 24.11 8.27
N GLY A 2 6.51 23.46 7.61
CA GLY A 2 6.62 22.03 7.29
C GLY A 2 7.28 21.85 5.93
N GLU A 3 8.22 20.92 5.82
CA GLU A 3 8.86 20.55 4.53
C GLU A 3 7.88 19.93 3.53
N ASN A 4 6.65 19.63 3.94
CA ASN A 4 5.64 18.97 3.12
C ASN A 4 4.27 19.65 3.28
N SER A 5 3.54 19.77 2.19
CA SER A 5 2.11 20.10 2.19
C SER A 5 1.28 18.82 2.13
N VAL A 6 0.25 18.72 2.96
CA VAL A 6 -0.66 17.57 2.99
C VAL A 6 -2.06 18.05 2.63
N VAL A 7 -2.65 17.41 1.63
CA VAL A 7 -4.05 17.60 1.23
C VAL A 7 -4.77 16.27 1.44
N TYR A 8 -5.95 16.33 2.03
CA TYR A 8 -6.81 15.18 2.28
C TYR A 8 -8.16 15.39 1.60
N THR A 9 -8.68 14.34 0.96
CA THR A 9 -10.07 14.28 0.51
C THR A 9 -10.60 12.85 0.68
N GLU A 10 -11.89 12.75 0.98
CA GLU A 10 -12.67 11.52 0.88
C GLU A 10 -13.60 11.53 -0.35
N ASN A 11 -13.64 12.66 -1.07
CA ASN A 11 -14.42 12.82 -2.29
C ASN A 11 -13.55 12.42 -3.51
N ALA A 12 -13.99 11.38 -4.22
CA ALA A 12 -13.28 10.88 -5.39
C ALA A 12 -13.28 11.88 -6.57
N GLU A 13 -14.18 12.87 -6.57
CA GLU A 13 -14.25 13.92 -7.59
C GLU A 13 -13.07 14.91 -7.46
N ASP A 14 -12.69 15.27 -6.23
CA ASP A 14 -11.57 16.20 -5.96
C ASP A 14 -10.21 15.58 -6.30
N LEU A 15 -10.14 14.25 -6.33
CA LEU A 15 -8.89 13.51 -6.50
C LEU A 15 -8.18 13.84 -7.82
N ALA A 16 -8.92 14.19 -8.88
CA ALA A 16 -8.32 14.60 -10.16
C ALA A 16 -7.44 15.85 -10.01
N GLU A 17 -7.92 16.85 -9.27
CA GLU A 17 -7.20 18.08 -9.03
C GLU A 17 -5.95 17.81 -8.17
N ILE A 18 -6.10 17.06 -7.08
CA ILE A 18 -4.98 16.70 -6.19
C ILE A 18 -3.90 15.95 -6.95
N VAL A 19 -4.28 14.95 -7.76
CA VAL A 19 -3.34 14.18 -8.58
C VAL A 19 -2.58 15.09 -9.57
N SER A 20 -3.13 16.22 -10.00
CA SER A 20 -2.47 17.13 -10.95
C SER A 20 -1.23 17.84 -10.38
N TYR A 21 -1.08 17.90 -9.06
CA TYR A 21 0.07 18.56 -8.42
C TYR A 21 0.76 17.72 -7.34
N ALA A 22 0.17 16.63 -6.86
CA ALA A 22 0.78 15.79 -5.84
C ALA A 22 2.03 15.06 -6.36
N ASP A 23 3.09 15.05 -5.55
CA ASP A 23 4.28 14.22 -5.78
C ASP A 23 4.08 12.78 -5.28
N VAL A 24 3.29 12.64 -4.20
CA VAL A 24 2.95 11.35 -3.57
C VAL A 24 1.44 11.26 -3.38
N LEU A 25 0.85 10.18 -3.86
CA LEU A 25 -0.54 9.81 -3.56
C LEU A 25 -0.56 8.70 -2.50
N TYR A 26 -1.11 9.00 -1.33
CA TYR A 26 -1.45 7.98 -0.34
C TYR A 26 -2.91 7.55 -0.50
N LEU A 27 -3.14 6.34 -1.00
CA LEU A 27 -4.47 5.85 -1.38
C LEU A 27 -4.97 4.76 -0.42
N THR A 28 -6.03 5.08 0.33
CA THR A 28 -6.78 4.16 1.19
C THR A 28 -8.25 4.13 0.77
N ASN A 29 -8.55 3.58 -0.42
CA ASN A 29 -9.88 3.66 -1.03
C ASN A 29 -10.33 2.31 -1.63
N ASN A 30 -11.63 2.02 -1.52
CA ASN A 30 -12.33 0.95 -2.26
C ASN A 30 -13.57 1.44 -3.03
N LYS A 31 -13.83 2.75 -3.04
CA LYS A 31 -14.94 3.35 -3.78
C LYS A 31 -14.56 3.60 -5.25
N PRO A 32 -15.53 3.70 -6.17
CA PRO A 32 -15.25 4.05 -7.55
C PRO A 32 -14.42 5.34 -7.67
N ILE A 33 -13.39 5.29 -8.50
CA ILE A 33 -12.60 6.47 -8.89
C ILE A 33 -13.05 6.89 -10.31
N PRO A 34 -13.29 8.17 -10.62
CA PRO A 34 -13.68 8.59 -11.97
C PRO A 34 -12.63 8.22 -13.04
N ALA A 35 -13.07 7.89 -14.25
CA ALA A 35 -12.19 7.42 -15.32
C ALA A 35 -11.07 8.41 -15.67
N GLN A 36 -11.37 9.72 -15.66
CA GLN A 36 -10.37 10.77 -15.88
C GLN A 36 -9.28 10.76 -14.80
N THR A 37 -9.67 10.60 -13.53
CA THR A 37 -8.74 10.51 -12.40
C THR A 37 -7.86 9.27 -12.53
N ARG A 38 -8.43 8.12 -12.91
CA ARG A 38 -7.65 6.90 -13.18
C ARG A 38 -6.61 7.12 -14.27
N ALA A 39 -6.99 7.75 -15.37
CA ALA A 39 -6.09 8.08 -16.47
C ALA A 39 -4.96 9.02 -16.02
N ALA A 40 -5.28 10.05 -15.23
CA ALA A 40 -4.28 10.98 -14.68
C ALA A 40 -3.29 10.29 -13.74
N ILE A 41 -3.76 9.38 -12.88
CA ILE A 41 -2.90 8.56 -12.01
C ILE A 41 -1.94 7.72 -12.87
N MET A 42 -2.47 6.95 -13.82
CA MET A 42 -1.65 6.10 -14.70
C MET A 42 -0.61 6.92 -15.48
N GLN A 43 -1.03 8.06 -16.04
CA GLN A 43 -0.14 8.93 -16.80
C GLN A 43 1.02 9.42 -15.91
N ARG A 44 0.74 9.99 -14.75
CA ARG A 44 1.80 10.55 -13.89
C ARG A 44 2.72 9.50 -13.30
N VAL A 45 2.19 8.33 -12.95
CA VAL A 45 3.00 7.17 -12.53
C VAL A 45 3.96 6.75 -13.64
N ASN A 46 3.46 6.65 -14.88
CA ASN A 46 4.27 6.27 -16.04
C ASN A 46 5.26 7.37 -16.49
N GLU A 47 5.00 8.63 -16.15
CA GLU A 47 5.94 9.74 -16.31
C GLU A 47 6.96 9.84 -15.15
N GLY A 48 6.80 9.05 -14.09
CA GLY A 48 7.66 9.12 -12.89
C GLY A 48 7.40 10.34 -12.00
N LYS A 49 6.26 11.01 -12.17
CA LYS A 49 5.86 12.24 -11.46
C LYS A 49 4.89 12.01 -10.30
N LEU A 50 4.49 10.77 -10.07
CA LEU A 50 3.62 10.41 -8.96
C LEU A 50 4.11 9.11 -8.35
N ALA A 51 4.59 9.18 -7.12
CA ALA A 51 4.83 8.00 -6.31
C ALA A 51 3.59 7.64 -5.50
N MET A 52 3.49 6.38 -5.07
CA MET A 52 2.28 5.88 -4.43
C MET A 52 2.55 5.11 -3.15
N MET A 53 1.72 5.36 -2.16
CA MET A 53 1.50 4.46 -1.03
C MET A 53 0.08 3.93 -1.16
N ILE A 54 -0.09 2.62 -1.27
CA ILE A 54 -1.40 1.97 -1.44
C ILE A 54 -1.65 1.13 -0.20
N SER A 55 -2.60 1.56 0.63
CA SER A 55 -2.84 0.93 1.93
C SER A 55 -4.23 0.35 2.09
N HIS A 56 -4.29 -0.69 2.91
CA HIS A 56 -5.49 -1.35 3.40
C HIS A 56 -6.52 -1.58 2.28
N PRO A 57 -7.71 -0.93 2.20
CA PRO A 57 -8.69 -1.32 1.20
C PRO A 57 -8.19 -1.07 -0.23
N GLY A 58 -7.22 -0.17 -0.44
CA GLY A 58 -6.61 0.10 -1.74
C GLY A 58 -5.85 -1.08 -2.33
N THR A 59 -5.53 -2.12 -1.56
CA THR A 59 -4.77 -3.30 -2.01
C THR A 59 -5.66 -4.44 -2.48
N TRP A 60 -6.98 -4.25 -2.57
CA TRP A 60 -7.93 -5.26 -3.03
C TRP A 60 -8.14 -5.19 -4.55
N TYR A 61 -8.74 -6.24 -5.10
CA TYR A 61 -9.30 -6.20 -6.46
C TYR A 61 -10.65 -5.46 -6.47
N ASN A 62 -10.62 -4.15 -6.20
CA ASN A 62 -11.83 -3.31 -6.07
C ASN A 62 -12.50 -2.96 -7.42
N TRP A 63 -11.68 -2.79 -8.47
CA TRP A 63 -12.12 -2.17 -9.73
C TRP A 63 -11.95 -3.15 -10.90
N ALA A 64 -12.97 -3.97 -11.15
CA ALA A 64 -12.98 -4.89 -12.29
C ALA A 64 -12.91 -4.18 -13.65
N ASP A 65 -13.36 -2.94 -13.71
CA ASP A 65 -13.32 -2.03 -14.87
C ASP A 65 -11.98 -1.27 -14.98
N TRP A 66 -11.04 -1.48 -14.06
CA TRP A 66 -9.68 -0.92 -14.12
C TRP A 66 -8.61 -1.95 -13.70
N PRO A 67 -8.48 -3.07 -14.42
CA PRO A 67 -7.56 -4.15 -14.05
C PRO A 67 -6.09 -3.72 -14.07
N ALA A 68 -5.74 -2.70 -14.87
CA ALA A 68 -4.42 -2.09 -14.90
C ALA A 68 -3.96 -1.60 -13.51
N TYR A 69 -4.88 -1.15 -12.65
CA TYR A 69 -4.54 -0.75 -11.28
C TYR A 69 -3.82 -1.87 -10.52
N ASN A 70 -4.42 -3.06 -10.44
CA ASN A 70 -3.80 -4.18 -9.74
C ASN A 70 -2.57 -4.73 -10.50
N LYS A 71 -2.62 -4.77 -11.84
CA LYS A 71 -1.53 -5.30 -12.66
C LYS A 71 -0.27 -4.43 -12.65
N GLU A 72 -0.41 -3.11 -12.62
CA GLU A 72 0.70 -2.18 -12.79
C GLU A 72 1.10 -1.50 -11.48
N LEU A 73 0.14 -1.19 -10.62
CA LEU A 73 0.37 -0.35 -9.43
C LEU A 73 0.39 -1.14 -8.12
N VAL A 74 -0.29 -2.28 -8.03
CA VAL A 74 -0.38 -3.08 -6.80
C VAL A 74 0.48 -4.36 -6.85
N GLY A 75 0.62 -4.97 -8.03
CA GLY A 75 1.35 -6.24 -8.23
C GLY A 75 0.56 -7.50 -7.85
N GLY A 76 -0.73 -7.35 -7.55
CA GLY A 76 -1.59 -8.40 -7.02
C GLY A 76 -2.84 -7.82 -6.34
N GLY A 77 -3.42 -8.57 -5.41
CA GLY A 77 -4.54 -8.07 -4.65
C GLY A 77 -5.14 -9.05 -3.64
N SER A 78 -5.92 -8.51 -2.72
CA SER A 78 -6.78 -9.30 -1.83
C SER A 78 -8.18 -9.50 -2.43
N ARG A 79 -8.81 -10.63 -2.09
CA ARG A 79 -10.22 -10.94 -2.34
C ARG A 79 -10.98 -11.32 -1.08
N SER A 80 -10.26 -11.51 0.03
CA SER A 80 -10.83 -11.92 1.31
C SER A 80 -9.82 -11.67 2.43
N HIS A 81 -10.29 -11.73 3.66
CA HIS A 81 -9.46 -11.59 4.85
C HIS A 81 -9.95 -12.53 5.95
N GLU A 82 -9.14 -12.67 6.99
CA GLU A 82 -9.60 -13.18 8.28
C GLU A 82 -10.42 -12.11 9.02
N PRO A 83 -11.32 -12.49 9.93
CA PRO A 83 -11.99 -11.54 10.81
C PRO A 83 -10.99 -10.67 11.57
N LEU A 84 -11.40 -9.45 11.89
CA LEU A 84 -10.65 -8.53 12.73
C LEU A 84 -10.19 -9.22 14.03
N GLY A 85 -8.88 -9.22 14.26
CA GLY A 85 -8.26 -9.91 15.39
C GLY A 85 -6.75 -9.65 15.48
N GLU A 86 -6.13 -10.14 16.54
CA GLU A 86 -4.67 -10.05 16.70
C GLU A 86 -3.96 -11.14 15.88
N PHE A 87 -2.98 -10.75 15.05
CA PHE A 87 -2.06 -11.68 14.40
C PHE A 87 -0.61 -11.16 14.44
N GLU A 88 0.35 -12.04 14.15
CA GLU A 88 1.77 -11.69 14.05
C GLU A 88 2.16 -11.36 12.61
N VAL A 89 2.90 -10.27 12.46
CA VAL A 89 3.62 -9.89 11.23
C VAL A 89 5.11 -10.15 11.43
N GLU A 90 5.73 -10.78 10.42
CA GLU A 90 7.16 -11.08 10.37
C GLU A 90 7.83 -10.28 9.25
N VAL A 91 8.92 -9.59 9.58
CA VAL A 91 9.75 -8.83 8.63
C VAL A 91 10.72 -9.79 7.94
N VAL A 92 10.56 -10.00 6.63
CA VAL A 92 11.41 -10.93 5.85
C VAL A 92 12.59 -10.25 5.16
N LYS A 93 12.62 -8.92 5.14
CA LYS A 93 13.71 -8.09 4.57
C LYS A 93 14.16 -7.01 5.57
N PRO A 94 14.80 -7.40 6.70
CA PRO A 94 15.14 -6.46 7.77
C PRO A 94 16.12 -5.35 7.34
N ASP A 95 16.97 -5.62 6.34
CA ASP A 95 17.93 -4.63 5.82
C ASP A 95 17.30 -3.60 4.86
N HIS A 96 16.05 -3.82 4.43
CA HIS A 96 15.37 -2.86 3.55
C HIS A 96 15.07 -1.57 4.33
N ARG A 97 15.28 -0.41 3.70
CA ARG A 97 15.12 0.90 4.36
C ARG A 97 13.73 1.12 4.98
N ILE A 98 12.67 0.59 4.37
CA ILE A 98 11.30 0.63 4.92
C ILE A 98 11.20 -0.10 6.26
N MET A 99 11.99 -1.15 6.46
CA MET A 99 11.97 -2.00 7.66
C MET A 99 12.97 -1.58 8.74
N LYS A 100 13.75 -0.52 8.50
CA LYS A 100 14.73 -0.01 9.47
C LYS A 100 14.02 0.40 10.77
N GLY A 101 14.40 -0.23 11.88
CA GLY A 101 13.82 0.03 13.21
C GLY A 101 12.44 -0.59 13.43
N VAL A 102 11.92 -1.36 12.48
CA VAL A 102 10.74 -2.22 12.68
C VAL A 102 11.20 -3.50 13.37
N PRO A 103 10.54 -3.96 14.45
CA PRO A 103 10.86 -5.24 15.07
C PRO A 103 10.76 -6.41 14.07
N GLN A 104 11.64 -7.41 14.18
CA GLN A 104 11.62 -8.60 13.33
C GLN A 104 10.26 -9.29 13.31
N LYS A 105 9.57 -9.30 14.45
CA LYS A 105 8.19 -9.77 14.62
C LYS A 105 7.43 -8.77 15.49
N PHE A 106 6.17 -8.51 15.15
CA PHE A 106 5.28 -7.70 15.96
C PHE A 106 3.84 -8.19 15.83
N LYS A 107 3.04 -7.94 16.86
CA LYS A 107 1.62 -8.23 16.83
C LYS A 107 0.82 -6.98 16.48
N ILE A 108 -0.29 -7.17 15.78
CA ILE A 108 -1.21 -6.11 15.39
C ILE A 108 -2.65 -6.63 15.45
N VAL A 109 -3.58 -5.78 15.90
CA VAL A 109 -5.02 -6.04 15.78
C VAL A 109 -5.49 -5.43 14.46
N ASP A 110 -5.84 -6.28 13.50
CA ASP A 110 -6.20 -5.89 12.13
C ASP A 110 -6.97 -7.04 11.45
N GLU A 111 -7.26 -6.90 10.16
CA GLU A 111 -7.77 -7.96 9.29
C GLU A 111 -6.60 -8.56 8.49
N LEU A 112 -6.25 -9.82 8.72
CA LEU A 112 -5.22 -10.47 7.90
C LEU A 112 -5.77 -10.69 6.49
N TYR A 113 -5.33 -9.86 5.54
CA TYR A 113 -5.71 -10.00 4.14
C TYR A 113 -5.06 -11.23 3.52
N ARG A 114 -5.85 -12.03 2.82
CA ARG A 114 -5.37 -13.15 1.99
C ARG A 114 -4.87 -12.60 0.65
N TRP A 115 -3.94 -11.66 0.72
CA TRP A 115 -3.38 -10.95 -0.43
C TRP A 115 -2.46 -11.87 -1.22
N GLU A 116 -2.63 -11.94 -2.54
CA GLU A 116 -1.83 -12.83 -3.39
C GLU A 116 -1.16 -12.04 -4.53
N PRO A 117 0.14 -12.30 -4.80
CA PRO A 117 0.81 -11.73 -5.96
C PRO A 117 0.19 -12.30 -7.23
N ASP A 118 0.10 -11.45 -8.24
CA ASP A 118 -0.37 -11.84 -9.56
C ASP A 118 0.85 -12.07 -10.47
N SER A 119 1.04 -13.32 -10.92
CA SER A 119 2.24 -13.71 -11.67
C SER A 119 2.37 -13.03 -13.03
N SER A 120 1.30 -12.41 -13.54
CA SER A 120 1.32 -11.62 -14.77
C SER A 120 1.35 -10.11 -14.52
N ALA A 121 1.39 -9.67 -13.25
CA ALA A 121 1.50 -8.27 -12.87
C ALA A 121 2.95 -7.82 -12.77
N THR A 122 3.15 -6.52 -12.52
CA THR A 122 4.46 -5.95 -12.22
C THR A 122 5.04 -6.65 -10.98
N PRO A 123 6.27 -7.19 -11.05
CA PRO A 123 6.85 -7.93 -9.95
C PRO A 123 6.94 -7.11 -8.66
N ILE A 124 6.78 -7.79 -7.53
CA ILE A 124 6.90 -7.17 -6.21
C ILE A 124 8.16 -7.66 -5.49
N GLU A 125 8.55 -6.94 -4.44
CA GLU A 125 9.44 -7.46 -3.39
C GLU A 125 8.74 -7.38 -2.05
N VAL A 126 8.49 -8.54 -1.45
CA VAL A 126 7.82 -8.66 -0.15
C VAL A 126 8.81 -8.34 0.96
N LEU A 127 8.41 -7.43 1.85
CA LEU A 127 9.23 -6.93 2.96
C LEU A 127 8.76 -7.49 4.32
N ALA A 128 7.46 -7.72 4.46
CA ALA A 128 6.86 -8.34 5.63
C ALA A 128 5.68 -9.23 5.24
N ILE A 129 5.41 -10.26 6.04
CA ILE A 129 4.32 -11.22 5.84
C ILE A 129 3.49 -11.36 7.12
N GLY A 130 2.21 -11.68 6.97
CA GLY A 130 1.36 -12.17 8.06
C GLY A 130 1.03 -13.64 7.85
N ARG A 131 0.90 -14.40 8.95
CA ARG A 131 0.55 -15.83 8.90
C ARG A 131 -0.88 -16.05 9.37
N SER A 132 -1.66 -16.73 8.54
CA SER A 132 -3.03 -17.13 8.83
C SER A 132 -3.10 -18.00 10.08
N LEU A 133 -3.93 -17.59 11.04
CA LEU A 133 -4.15 -18.35 12.28
C LEU A 133 -4.95 -19.63 12.02
N THR A 134 -5.72 -19.65 10.93
CA THR A 134 -6.60 -20.76 10.57
C THR A 134 -5.92 -21.79 9.67
N THR A 135 -5.08 -21.35 8.74
CA THR A 135 -4.48 -22.22 7.71
C THR A 135 -2.96 -22.35 7.79
N GLY A 136 -2.29 -21.46 8.55
CA GLY A 136 -0.83 -21.36 8.56
C GLY A 136 -0.24 -20.76 7.29
N LYS A 137 -1.05 -20.44 6.27
CA LYS A 137 -0.58 -19.81 5.03
C LYS A 137 -0.08 -18.40 5.29
N GLU A 138 1.00 -18.03 4.61
CA GLU A 138 1.62 -16.71 4.70
C GLU A 138 1.14 -15.81 3.56
N TYR A 139 0.91 -14.54 3.88
CA TYR A 139 0.45 -13.53 2.95
C TYR A 139 1.31 -12.27 3.08
N PRO A 140 1.69 -11.62 1.97
CA PRO A 140 2.35 -10.31 2.02
C PRO A 140 1.54 -9.29 2.84
N ALA A 141 2.23 -8.64 3.76
CA ALA A 141 1.69 -7.54 4.56
C ALA A 141 2.23 -6.19 4.09
N VAL A 142 3.53 -6.14 3.74
CA VAL A 142 4.18 -4.93 3.20
C VAL A 142 5.10 -5.32 2.05
N TRP A 143 5.05 -4.58 0.94
CA TRP A 143 5.86 -4.83 -0.25
C TRP A 143 6.15 -3.55 -1.02
N ILE A 144 7.10 -3.64 -1.94
CA ILE A 144 7.28 -2.65 -3.00
C ILE A 144 6.90 -3.24 -4.35
N VAL A 145 6.36 -2.42 -5.25
CA VAL A 145 6.15 -2.81 -6.65
C VAL A 145 7.34 -2.32 -7.46
N LYS A 146 7.93 -3.19 -8.29
CA LYS A 146 9.11 -2.88 -9.12
C LYS A 146 8.70 -2.11 -10.39
N HIS A 147 7.93 -1.05 -10.22
CA HIS A 147 7.50 -0.18 -11.30
C HIS A 147 8.71 0.54 -11.91
N PRO A 148 8.87 0.59 -13.24
CA PRO A 148 10.11 1.06 -13.88
C PRO A 148 10.34 2.58 -13.79
N LYS A 149 9.32 3.35 -13.41
CA LYS A 149 9.33 4.82 -13.49
C LYS A 149 9.10 5.53 -12.16
N THR A 150 8.54 4.84 -11.17
CA THR A 150 8.17 5.47 -9.89
C THR A 150 8.27 4.45 -8.76
N LYS A 151 8.25 4.95 -7.53
CA LYS A 151 8.23 4.12 -6.33
C LYS A 151 6.80 3.90 -5.86
N ILE A 152 6.46 2.65 -5.60
CA ILE A 152 5.15 2.27 -5.07
C ILE A 152 5.34 1.32 -3.90
N VAL A 153 4.71 1.65 -2.77
CA VAL A 153 4.67 0.82 -1.56
C VAL A 153 3.24 0.31 -1.37
N GLY A 154 3.10 -1.00 -1.19
CA GLY A 154 1.84 -1.62 -0.79
C GLY A 154 1.88 -2.05 0.67
N ASN A 155 0.77 -1.86 1.39
CA ASN A 155 0.64 -2.23 2.80
C ASN A 155 -0.80 -2.69 3.10
N THR A 156 -1.01 -3.93 3.50
CA THR A 156 -2.37 -4.42 3.82
C THR A 156 -2.87 -3.96 5.20
N LEU A 157 -1.96 -3.55 6.08
CA LEU A 157 -2.28 -3.15 7.46
C LEU A 157 -2.93 -1.76 7.50
N GLY A 158 -3.71 -1.49 8.54
CA GLY A 158 -4.22 -0.16 8.86
C GLY A 158 -5.74 -0.06 9.04
N HIS A 159 -6.42 -1.09 9.55
CA HIS A 159 -7.88 -1.09 9.72
C HIS A 159 -8.41 0.07 10.58
N ASP A 160 -7.85 0.29 11.78
CA ASP A 160 -8.36 1.28 12.72
C ASP A 160 -7.29 1.85 13.67
N GLU A 161 -7.72 2.61 14.69
CA GLU A 161 -6.84 3.31 15.63
C GLU A 161 -5.86 2.39 16.38
N ARG A 162 -6.17 1.10 16.52
CA ARG A 162 -5.28 0.13 17.18
C ARG A 162 -4.06 -0.15 16.30
N ALA A 163 -4.30 -0.38 15.01
CA ALA A 163 -3.23 -0.50 14.01
C ALA A 163 -2.46 0.81 13.86
N HIS A 164 -3.17 1.93 13.68
CA HIS A 164 -2.57 3.26 13.52
C HIS A 164 -1.87 3.78 14.78
N GLY A 165 -2.20 3.23 15.95
CA GLY A 165 -1.55 3.51 17.23
C GLY A 165 -0.22 2.78 17.43
N LEU A 166 -0.02 1.64 16.75
CA LEU A 166 1.12 0.75 16.94
C LEU A 166 2.45 1.38 16.47
N PRO A 167 3.51 1.39 17.30
CA PRO A 167 4.81 1.95 16.91
C PRO A 167 5.40 1.32 15.64
N ALA A 168 5.31 0.00 15.48
CA ALA A 168 5.81 -0.69 14.29
C ALA A 168 5.13 -0.19 13.00
N TYR A 169 3.79 -0.07 13.02
CA TYR A 169 3.03 0.43 11.88
C TYR A 169 3.35 1.90 11.56
N LYS A 170 3.44 2.77 12.58
CA LYS A 170 3.88 4.17 12.40
C LYS A 170 5.28 4.26 11.79
N THR A 171 6.21 3.41 12.21
CA THR A 171 7.57 3.34 11.65
C THR A 171 7.53 2.90 10.18
N ILE A 172 6.74 1.89 9.83
CA ILE A 172 6.56 1.46 8.43
C ILE A 172 6.05 2.62 7.57
N LEU A 173 5.01 3.34 8.01
CA LEU A 173 4.47 4.48 7.24
C LEU A 173 5.51 5.60 7.05
N LYS A 174 6.22 5.98 8.12
CA LYS A 174 7.29 6.99 8.05
C LYS A 174 8.43 6.58 7.13
N ASN A 175 8.92 5.35 7.27
CA ASN A 175 9.99 4.88 6.42
C ASN A 175 9.54 4.70 4.96
N SER A 176 8.25 4.43 4.72
CA SER A 176 7.69 4.31 3.37
C SER A 176 7.67 5.66 2.65
N ILE A 177 7.17 6.71 3.32
CA ILE A 177 7.17 8.06 2.74
C ILE A 177 8.60 8.55 2.51
N ASP A 178 9.50 8.28 3.45
CA ASP A 178 10.92 8.59 3.32
C ASP A 178 11.52 7.86 2.12
N TRP A 179 11.39 6.53 2.04
CA TRP A 179 11.95 5.72 0.95
C TRP A 179 11.45 6.13 -0.43
N ILE A 180 10.19 6.56 -0.53
CA ILE A 180 9.61 7.10 -1.77
C ILE A 180 10.27 8.42 -2.18
N LYS A 181 10.56 9.32 -1.22
CA LYS A 181 11.17 10.64 -1.49
C LYS A 181 12.65 10.58 -1.85
N TYR A 182 13.40 9.63 -1.31
CA TYR A 182 14.83 9.54 -1.58
C TYR A 182 15.10 9.01 -2.99
N GLU A 183 15.72 9.77 -3.88
CA GLU A 183 16.35 9.23 -5.10
C GLU A 183 17.59 8.38 -4.75
#